data_AF-A0A7K4GVT1-F1
#
_entry.id   AF-A0A7K4GVT1-F1
#
_cell.length_a   1.000
_cell.length_b   1.000
_cell.length_c   1.000
_cell.angle_alpha   90.00
_cell.angle_beta   90.00
_cell.angle_gamma   90.00
#
_symmetry.space_group_name_H-M   'P 1'
#
loop_
_entity.id
_entity.type
_entity.pdbx_description
1 polymer ?
#
loop_
_entity_poly.entity_id
_entity_poly.type
_entity_poly.pdbx_seq_one_letter_code
_entity_poly.pdbx_strand_id
1 'polypeptide(L)'
;MSRTEQHAAFGFLIYYSIYILFTGSFIMPSYYISSIILFSICPDFDAIVFYIKKRGKFKLDTEFQHHFSSVAHYPLLYIPFIILFIVNIFTGSDPLISVIPVIGIYFGHFLFDTIACGDGIMWGKNPFSRKKYARFINIYCNKTDGYHGKYWGARYRKTRVSKIGNIAVIFCVILFLIFQYSNIPMINPVFTSYSPRYSYHNSIMLLLLMLFLGLK
;
A
#
# COMPACT_ATOMS: atom_id res chain seq x y z
N MET A 1 -11.75 -4.54 -3.12
CA MET A 1 -10.39 -4.44 -2.61
C MET A 1 -9.51 -4.71 -3.80
N SER A 2 -8.56 -3.86 -4.19
CA SER A 2 -7.48 -4.36 -5.04
C SER A 2 -6.65 -5.36 -4.24
N ARG A 3 -5.70 -6.03 -4.88
CA ARG A 3 -4.84 -6.97 -4.17
C ARG A 3 -3.83 -6.21 -3.31
N THR A 4 -3.76 -6.50 -2.00
CA THR A 4 -2.86 -5.83 -1.04
C THR A 4 -1.40 -5.85 -1.49
N GLU A 5 -0.93 -6.95 -2.09
CA GLU A 5 0.42 -7.02 -2.63
C GLU A 5 0.66 -6.00 -3.77
N GLN A 6 -0.37 -5.70 -4.55
CA GLN A 6 -0.27 -4.74 -5.65
C GLN A 6 -0.32 -3.31 -5.12
N HIS A 7 -1.09 -3.04 -4.06
CA HIS A 7 -1.05 -1.72 -3.39
C HIS A 7 0.35 -1.39 -2.87
N ALA A 8 0.97 -2.34 -2.14
CA ALA A 8 2.34 -2.22 -1.68
C ALA A 8 3.31 -1.99 -2.85
N ALA A 9 3.17 -2.78 -3.92
CA ALA A 9 4.06 -2.69 -5.08
C ALA A 9 3.95 -1.34 -5.79
N PHE A 10 2.73 -0.87 -6.06
CA PHE A 10 2.55 0.41 -6.74
C PHE A 10 3.04 1.58 -5.90
N GLY A 11 2.71 1.61 -4.60
CA GLY A 11 3.20 2.65 -3.70
C GLY A 11 4.73 2.68 -3.65
N PHE A 12 5.36 1.51 -3.53
CA PHE A 12 6.82 1.39 -3.57
C PHE A 12 7.41 1.89 -4.89
N LEU A 13 6.91 1.49 -6.06
CA LEU A 13 7.50 1.89 -7.35
C LEU A 13 7.34 3.38 -7.64
N ILE A 14 6.19 3.96 -7.29
CA ILE A 14 5.94 5.38 -7.44
C ILE A 14 6.91 6.16 -6.53
N TYR A 15 6.98 5.77 -5.25
CA TYR A 15 7.88 6.41 -4.30
C TYR A 15 9.35 6.24 -4.66
N TYR A 16 9.75 5.05 -5.12
CA TYR A 16 11.13 4.77 -5.55
C TYR A 16 11.54 5.69 -6.71
N SER A 17 10.64 5.94 -7.66
CA SER A 17 10.88 6.89 -8.75
C SER A 17 11.09 8.32 -8.20
N ILE A 18 10.26 8.75 -7.24
CA ILE A 18 10.41 10.05 -6.56
C ILE A 18 11.76 10.11 -5.82
N TYR A 19 12.13 9.06 -5.11
CA TYR A 19 13.39 8.96 -4.36
C TYR A 19 14.60 9.12 -5.28
N ILE A 20 14.64 8.42 -6.42
CA ILE A 20 15.74 8.55 -7.40
C ILE A 20 15.82 10.00 -7.91
N LEU A 21 14.67 10.58 -8.29
CA LEU A 21 14.63 11.94 -8.83
C LEU A 21 15.14 12.98 -7.83
N PHE A 22 14.88 12.79 -6.53
CA PHE A 22 15.23 13.75 -5.50
C PHE A 22 16.66 13.58 -4.97
N THR A 23 17.17 12.34 -4.92
CA THR A 23 18.47 12.02 -4.31
C THR A 23 19.57 11.72 -5.31
N GLY A 24 19.21 11.36 -6.55
CA GLY A 24 20.12 10.77 -7.53
C GLY A 24 20.61 9.36 -7.18
N SER A 25 20.15 8.79 -6.06
CA SER A 25 20.57 7.47 -5.59
C SER A 25 19.62 6.38 -6.08
N PHE A 26 20.19 5.30 -6.61
CA PHE A 26 19.45 4.08 -6.93
C PHE A 26 19.23 3.18 -5.71
N ILE A 27 19.96 3.38 -4.62
CA ILE A 27 19.87 2.57 -3.40
C ILE A 27 19.03 3.32 -2.38
N MET A 28 17.83 2.82 -2.11
CA MET A 28 16.92 3.40 -1.14
C MET A 28 17.13 2.78 0.26
N PRO A 29 17.34 3.58 1.32
CA PRO A 29 17.44 3.07 2.68
C PRO A 29 16.22 2.24 3.10
N SER A 30 16.45 1.20 3.89
CA SER A 30 15.41 0.23 4.28
C SER A 30 14.22 0.86 5.01
N TYR A 31 14.43 1.90 5.80
CA TYR A 31 13.34 2.57 6.51
C TYR A 31 12.35 3.27 5.56
N TYR A 32 12.81 3.81 4.42
CA TYR A 32 11.91 4.35 3.39
C TYR A 32 11.10 3.22 2.75
N ILE A 33 11.75 2.08 2.44
CA ILE A 33 11.10 0.89 1.86
C ILE A 33 10.01 0.36 2.81
N SER A 34 10.34 0.11 4.07
CA SER A 34 9.39 -0.38 5.07
C SER A 34 8.22 0.60 5.25
N SER A 35 8.52 1.90 5.33
CA SER A 35 7.49 2.92 5.54
C SER A 35 6.54 3.02 4.35
N ILE A 36 7.03 3.02 3.10
CA ILE A 36 6.15 3.12 1.94
C ILE A 36 5.26 1.89 1.80
N ILE A 37 5.79 0.69 2.04
CA ILE A 37 5.01 -0.54 2.03
C ILE A 37 3.93 -0.47 3.12
N LEU A 38 4.31 -0.10 4.35
CA LEU A 38 3.39 0.02 5.48
C LEU A 38 2.23 0.99 5.18
N PHE A 39 2.54 2.20 4.71
CA PHE A 39 1.50 3.18 4.41
C PHE A 39 0.64 2.79 3.20
N SER A 40 1.18 2.04 2.25
CA SER A 40 0.42 1.54 1.08
C SER A 40 -0.58 0.44 1.43
N ILE A 41 -0.36 -0.30 2.51
CA ILE A 41 -1.28 -1.35 2.99
C ILE A 41 -2.07 -0.92 4.23
N CYS A 42 -1.75 0.24 4.81
CA CYS A 42 -2.35 0.71 6.05
C CYS A 42 -3.89 0.77 6.01
N PRO A 43 -4.55 1.20 4.92
CA PRO A 43 -6.01 1.17 4.85
C PRO A 43 -6.62 -0.22 5.03
N ASP A 44 -5.93 -1.29 4.59
CA ASP A 44 -6.37 -2.69 4.71
C ASP A 44 -6.25 -3.27 6.13
N PHE A 45 -5.62 -2.55 7.07
CA PHE A 45 -5.54 -3.01 8.46
C PHE A 45 -6.89 -2.94 9.19
N ASP A 46 -7.89 -2.29 8.58
CA ASP A 46 -9.27 -2.35 9.02
C ASP A 46 -9.82 -3.78 9.09
N ALA A 47 -9.34 -4.69 8.24
CA ALA A 47 -9.70 -6.10 8.25
C ALA A 47 -9.34 -6.76 9.59
N ILE A 48 -8.23 -6.37 10.22
CA ILE A 48 -7.83 -6.82 11.56
C ILE A 48 -8.84 -6.34 12.60
N VAL A 49 -9.24 -5.07 12.52
CA VAL A 49 -10.25 -4.48 13.42
C VAL A 49 -11.59 -5.20 13.27
N PHE A 50 -12.01 -5.49 12.04
CA PHE A 50 -13.23 -6.26 11.78
C PHE A 50 -13.13 -7.70 12.28
N TYR A 51 -11.99 -8.36 12.08
CA TYR A 51 -11.74 -9.71 12.58
C TYR A 51 -11.86 -9.80 14.11
N ILE A 52 -11.25 -8.85 14.82
CA ILE A 52 -11.34 -8.74 16.28
C ILE A 52 -12.79 -8.48 16.71
N LYS A 53 -13.47 -7.49 16.10
CA LYS A 53 -14.87 -7.16 16.42
C LYS A 53 -15.83 -8.33 16.19
N LYS A 54 -15.59 -9.15 15.17
CA LYS A 54 -16.41 -10.33 14.84
C LYS A 54 -15.96 -11.60 15.57
N ARG A 55 -15.03 -11.51 16.53
CA ARG A 55 -14.48 -12.63 17.31
C ARG A 55 -14.01 -13.78 16.42
N GLY A 56 -13.31 -13.46 15.33
CA GLY A 56 -12.79 -14.45 14.38
C GLY A 56 -13.81 -15.08 13.42
N LYS A 57 -15.12 -14.75 13.54
CA LYS A 57 -16.16 -15.24 12.63
C LYS A 57 -16.29 -14.37 11.37
N PHE A 58 -15.17 -14.04 10.75
CA PHE A 58 -15.17 -13.25 9.52
C PHE A 58 -15.54 -14.15 8.34
N LYS A 59 -16.82 -14.18 7.97
CA LYS A 59 -17.22 -14.72 6.66
C LYS A 59 -16.88 -13.64 5.64
N LEU A 60 -15.86 -13.89 4.81
CA LEU A 60 -15.70 -13.20 3.53
C LEU A 60 -16.87 -13.60 2.64
N ASP A 61 -18.04 -13.01 2.91
CA ASP A 61 -19.20 -13.18 2.05
C ASP A 61 -18.97 -12.44 0.73
N THR A 62 -19.80 -12.75 -0.25
CA THR A 62 -19.75 -12.15 -1.59
C THR A 62 -20.33 -10.74 -1.62
N GLU A 63 -20.78 -10.21 -0.48
CA GLU A 63 -21.56 -8.96 -0.38
C GLU A 63 -20.87 -7.88 0.49
N PHE A 64 -19.75 -8.21 1.14
CA PHE A 64 -19.09 -7.30 2.07
C PHE A 64 -18.45 -6.12 1.34
N GLN A 65 -19.13 -4.97 1.44
CA GLN A 65 -18.65 -3.68 0.97
C GLN A 65 -17.72 -3.04 2.01
N HIS A 66 -16.47 -3.50 2.05
CA HIS A 66 -15.48 -2.99 3.00
C HIS A 66 -15.19 -1.48 2.82
N HIS A 67 -15.13 -0.95 1.59
CA HIS A 67 -14.91 0.48 1.37
C HIS A 67 -16.07 1.36 1.86
N PHE A 68 -17.29 0.81 1.89
CA PHE A 68 -18.44 1.48 2.51
C PHE A 68 -18.34 1.46 4.03
N SER A 69 -18.02 0.28 4.57
CA SER A 69 -18.10 -0.06 5.98
C SER A 69 -16.89 0.42 6.79
N SER A 70 -15.77 0.62 6.12
CA SER A 70 -14.49 0.96 6.72
C SER A 70 -14.18 2.44 6.60
N VAL A 71 -14.03 3.07 7.76
CA VAL A 71 -13.59 4.44 7.88
C VAL A 71 -12.18 4.61 7.30
N ALA A 72 -11.32 3.58 7.34
CA ALA A 72 -9.95 3.63 6.80
C ALA A 72 -9.90 3.83 5.27
N HIS A 73 -11.00 3.61 4.55
CA HIS A 73 -11.05 3.79 3.09
C HIS A 73 -11.62 5.15 2.67
N TYR A 74 -11.59 6.14 3.58
CA TYR A 74 -12.15 7.48 3.35
C TYR A 74 -10.98 8.45 3.13
N PRO A 75 -10.73 8.89 1.89
CA PRO A 75 -9.54 9.69 1.58
C PRO A 75 -9.42 10.99 2.37
N LEU A 76 -10.55 11.56 2.81
CA LEU A 76 -10.55 12.79 3.60
C LEU A 76 -9.90 12.64 4.98
N LEU A 77 -9.84 11.43 5.56
CA LEU A 77 -9.18 11.21 6.86
C LEU A 77 -7.67 11.38 6.80
N TYR A 78 -7.10 11.27 5.60
CA TYR A 78 -5.66 11.30 5.40
C TYR A 78 -5.16 12.69 4.97
N ILE A 79 -6.05 13.68 4.88
CA ILE A 79 -5.70 15.09 4.62
C ILE A 79 -4.64 15.63 5.60
N PRO A 80 -4.65 15.30 6.91
CA PRO A 80 -3.59 15.73 7.82
C PRO A 80 -2.17 15.36 7.35
N PHE A 81 -1.99 14.24 6.63
CA PHE A 81 -0.68 13.88 6.06
C PHE A 81 -0.27 14.79 4.90
N ILE A 82 -1.24 15.24 4.09
CA ILE A 82 -0.99 16.23 3.03
C ILE A 82 -0.59 17.57 3.65
N ILE A 83 -1.30 18.01 4.69
CA ILE A 83 -0.98 19.24 5.41
C ILE A 83 0.43 19.14 6.02
N LEU A 84 0.74 18.03 6.68
CA LEU A 84 2.06 17.79 7.27
C LEU A 84 3.18 17.78 6.22
N PHE A 85 2.94 17.18 5.06
CA PHE A 85 3.88 17.21 3.94
C PHE A 85 4.12 18.65 3.45
N ILE A 86 3.05 19.43 3.23
CA ILE A 86 3.14 20.83 2.80
C ILE A 86 3.91 21.66 3.83
N VAL A 87 3.60 21.51 5.13
CA VAL A 87 4.32 22.23 6.20
C VAL A 87 5.81 21.87 6.18
N ASN A 88 6.16 20.58 6.06
CA ASN A 88 7.56 20.15 6.03
C ASN A 88 8.35 20.71 4.85
N ILE A 89 7.72 20.91 3.68
CA ILE A 89 8.35 21.61 2.54
C ILE A 89 8.76 23.04 2.95
N PHE A 90 7.91 23.75 3.69
CA PHE A 90 8.18 25.15 4.08
C PHE A 90 9.07 25.30 5.32
N THR A 91 9.08 24.33 6.23
CA THR A 91 9.89 24.38 7.46
C THR A 91 11.30 23.81 7.30
N GLY A 92 11.65 23.27 6.13
CA GLY A 92 12.99 22.72 5.85
C GLY A 92 13.25 21.34 6.44
N SER A 93 12.21 20.62 6.85
CA SER A 93 12.30 19.21 7.28
C SER A 93 12.48 18.30 6.07
N ASP A 94 12.97 17.05 6.27
CA ASP A 94 13.14 16.07 5.18
C ASP A 94 11.81 15.81 4.41
N PRO A 95 11.67 16.32 3.17
CA PRO A 95 10.44 16.20 2.40
C PRO A 95 10.22 14.76 1.92
N LEU A 96 11.27 13.94 1.84
CA LEU A 96 11.17 12.56 1.40
C LEU A 96 10.45 11.69 2.41
N ILE A 97 10.66 11.90 3.72
CA ILE A 97 9.96 11.13 4.75
C ILE A 97 8.49 11.53 4.81
N SER A 98 8.22 12.83 4.77
CA SER A 98 6.87 13.35 4.95
C SER A 98 5.93 13.09 3.77
N VAL A 99 6.46 12.85 2.56
CA VAL A 99 5.65 12.48 1.38
C VAL A 99 5.25 11.00 1.37
N ILE A 100 5.93 10.12 2.15
CA ILE A 100 5.65 8.68 2.17
C ILE A 100 4.17 8.36 2.44
N PRO A 101 3.52 8.90 3.49
CA PRO A 101 2.13 8.57 3.78
C PRO A 101 1.20 9.03 2.65
N VAL A 102 1.52 10.15 2.00
CA VAL A 102 0.74 10.67 0.86
C VAL A 102 0.86 9.71 -0.32
N ILE A 103 2.07 9.33 -0.72
CA ILE A 103 2.28 8.40 -1.84
C ILE A 103 1.70 7.03 -1.54
N GLY A 104 1.99 6.47 -0.37
CA GLY A 104 1.53 5.13 -0.02
C GLY A 104 0.00 5.04 0.00
N ILE A 105 -0.66 5.93 0.74
CA ILE A 105 -2.10 5.86 0.93
C ILE A 105 -2.86 6.30 -0.33
N TYR A 106 -2.53 7.45 -0.91
CA TYR A 106 -3.32 7.97 -2.02
C TYR A 106 -2.97 7.30 -3.35
N PHE A 107 -1.68 7.12 -3.62
CA PHE A 107 -1.22 6.63 -4.92
C PHE A 107 -0.97 5.13 -4.92
N GLY A 108 -0.51 4.53 -3.82
CA GLY A 108 -0.37 3.08 -3.68
C GLY A 108 -1.71 2.39 -3.44
N HIS A 109 -2.58 2.99 -2.62
CA HIS A 109 -3.85 2.38 -2.20
C HIS A 109 -5.07 2.91 -2.97
N PHE A 110 -5.52 4.12 -2.64
CA PHE A 110 -6.82 4.63 -3.11
C PHE A 110 -6.93 4.82 -4.61
N LEU A 111 -5.85 5.20 -5.29
CA LEU A 111 -5.85 5.32 -6.74
C LEU A 111 -6.21 4.00 -7.42
N PHE A 112 -5.61 2.88 -6.99
CA PHE A 112 -5.85 1.59 -7.61
C PHE A 112 -7.23 1.02 -7.26
N ASP A 113 -7.71 1.29 -6.05
CA ASP A 113 -9.08 0.97 -5.69
C ASP A 113 -10.11 1.79 -6.47
N THR A 114 -9.80 3.04 -6.77
CA THR A 114 -10.61 3.89 -7.66
C THR A 114 -10.65 3.33 -9.08
N ILE A 115 -9.59 2.65 -9.50
CA ILE A 115 -9.50 2.10 -10.85
C ILE A 115 -10.26 0.78 -10.94
N ALA A 116 -10.06 -0.16 -10.01
CA ALA A 116 -10.46 -1.55 -10.23
C ALA A 116 -11.07 -2.31 -9.03
N CYS A 117 -11.36 -1.62 -7.91
CA CYS A 117 -12.16 -2.24 -6.85
C CYS A 117 -13.60 -2.50 -7.34
N GLY A 118 -14.31 -3.45 -6.73
CA GLY A 118 -15.73 -3.65 -6.97
C GLY A 118 -16.63 -2.59 -6.36
N ASP A 119 -16.27 -2.04 -5.19
CA ASP A 119 -16.98 -0.90 -4.59
C ASP A 119 -16.54 0.44 -5.19
N GLY A 120 -15.27 0.59 -5.60
CA GLY A 120 -14.65 1.88 -5.87
C GLY A 120 -14.31 2.67 -4.59
N ILE A 121 -13.88 3.93 -4.70
CA ILE A 121 -13.54 4.79 -3.55
C ILE A 121 -14.47 6.00 -3.45
N MET A 122 -14.83 6.38 -2.24
CA MET A 122 -15.66 7.56 -1.94
C MET A 122 -14.79 8.79 -1.60
N TRP A 123 -14.19 9.40 -2.62
CA TRP A 123 -13.30 10.56 -2.45
C TRP A 123 -13.92 11.76 -1.71
N GLY A 124 -15.20 12.04 -1.96
CA GLY A 124 -15.90 13.19 -1.38
C GLY A 124 -16.64 12.91 -0.06
N LYS A 125 -16.51 11.71 0.52
CA LYS A 125 -17.29 11.36 1.72
C LYS A 125 -16.67 11.94 2.98
N ASN A 126 -17.43 12.81 3.65
CA ASN A 126 -17.11 13.22 5.01
C ASN A 126 -17.36 12.05 5.99
N PRO A 127 -16.33 11.50 6.66
CA PRO A 127 -16.46 10.38 7.61
C PRO A 127 -17.32 10.73 8.84
N PHE A 128 -17.47 12.01 9.16
CA PHE A 128 -18.24 12.48 10.31
C PHE A 128 -19.69 12.83 9.98
N SER A 129 -20.08 12.77 8.70
CA SER A 129 -21.45 13.05 8.28
C SER A 129 -22.36 11.85 8.56
N ARG A 130 -23.56 12.12 9.09
CA ARG A 130 -24.62 11.10 9.23
C ARG A 130 -25.13 10.58 7.88
N LYS A 131 -24.92 11.34 6.79
CA LYS A 131 -25.25 10.89 5.43
C LYS A 131 -24.24 9.81 5.02
N LYS A 132 -24.70 8.57 4.96
CA LYS A 132 -23.84 7.40 4.74
C LYS A 132 -23.31 7.26 3.31
N TYR A 133 -23.76 8.06 2.35
CA TYR A 133 -23.46 7.83 0.94
C TYR A 133 -22.77 9.03 0.28
N ALA A 134 -21.68 8.73 -0.42
CA ALA A 134 -21.13 9.56 -1.49
C ALA A 134 -20.95 8.65 -2.71
N ARG A 135 -20.88 9.25 -3.90
CA ARG A 135 -20.69 8.48 -5.14
C ARG A 135 -19.35 7.74 -5.07
N PHE A 136 -19.40 6.43 -5.26
CA PHE A 136 -18.21 5.63 -5.49
C PHE A 136 -17.64 5.91 -6.88
N ILE A 137 -16.32 6.02 -6.95
CA ILE A 137 -15.60 6.16 -8.21
C ILE A 137 -14.90 4.84 -8.51
N ASN A 138 -15.31 4.21 -9.61
CA ASN A 138 -14.75 2.97 -10.15
C ASN A 138 -14.58 3.12 -11.67
N ILE A 139 -13.34 3.27 -12.13
CA ILE A 139 -13.06 3.55 -13.56
C ILE A 139 -13.24 2.29 -14.42
N TYR A 140 -12.98 1.09 -13.88
CA TYR A 140 -13.22 -0.19 -14.56
C TYR A 140 -14.56 -0.84 -14.17
N CYS A 141 -15.58 -0.04 -13.88
CA CYS A 141 -16.88 -0.53 -13.41
C CYS A 141 -17.46 -1.68 -14.24
N ASN A 142 -17.37 -1.61 -15.58
CA ASN A 142 -17.86 -2.65 -16.49
C ASN A 142 -17.29 -4.07 -16.23
N LYS A 143 -16.14 -4.18 -15.55
CA LYS A 143 -15.48 -5.46 -15.28
C LYS A 143 -15.50 -5.87 -13.82
N THR A 144 -15.55 -4.95 -12.87
CA THR A 144 -15.36 -5.25 -11.44
C THR A 144 -16.49 -4.78 -10.54
N ASP A 145 -17.38 -3.89 -11.00
CA ASP A 145 -18.39 -3.22 -10.17
C ASP A 145 -19.37 -4.18 -9.48
N GLY A 146 -19.68 -3.89 -8.21
CA GLY A 146 -20.66 -4.63 -7.40
C GLY A 146 -20.26 -6.06 -7.03
N TYR A 147 -19.06 -6.53 -7.42
CA TYR A 147 -18.54 -7.83 -7.01
C TYR A 147 -17.60 -7.71 -5.81
N HIS A 148 -17.65 -8.68 -4.91
CA HIS A 148 -16.73 -8.81 -3.77
C HIS A 148 -16.12 -10.21 -3.66
N GLY A 149 -15.13 -10.35 -2.79
CA GLY A 149 -14.48 -11.62 -2.46
C GLY A 149 -13.94 -12.40 -3.66
N LYS A 150 -14.20 -13.71 -3.68
CA LYS A 150 -13.68 -14.62 -4.72
C LYS A 150 -14.17 -14.25 -6.13
N TYR A 151 -15.40 -13.76 -6.24
CA TYR A 151 -16.02 -13.43 -7.53
C TYR A 151 -15.39 -12.18 -8.15
N TRP A 152 -15.18 -11.14 -7.32
CA TRP A 152 -14.38 -9.98 -7.71
C TRP A 152 -12.98 -10.41 -8.16
N GLY A 153 -12.31 -11.24 -7.37
CA GLY A 153 -10.96 -11.71 -7.69
C GLY A 153 -10.89 -12.44 -9.04
N ALA A 154 -11.90 -13.25 -9.38
CA ALA A 154 -11.97 -13.95 -10.67
C ALA A 154 -12.12 -12.98 -11.86
N ARG A 155 -12.92 -11.93 -11.72
CA ARG A 155 -13.07 -10.90 -12.76
C ARG A 155 -11.86 -9.97 -12.83
N TYR A 156 -11.34 -9.56 -11.69
CA TYR A 156 -10.17 -8.69 -11.58
C TYR A 156 -8.96 -9.27 -12.32
N ARG A 157 -8.68 -10.57 -12.17
CA ARG A 157 -7.58 -11.27 -12.88
C ARG A 157 -7.65 -11.18 -14.41
N LYS A 158 -8.83 -10.90 -14.98
CA LYS A 158 -9.02 -10.72 -16.42
C LYS A 158 -8.79 -9.27 -16.89
N THR A 159 -8.59 -8.33 -15.97
CA THR A 159 -8.37 -6.90 -16.28
C THR A 159 -6.92 -6.61 -16.66
N ARG A 160 -6.69 -5.52 -17.41
CA ARG A 160 -5.33 -5.04 -17.71
C ARG A 160 -4.61 -4.58 -16.43
N VAL A 161 -5.34 -3.97 -15.50
CA VAL A 161 -4.83 -3.49 -14.21
C VAL A 161 -4.23 -4.63 -13.41
N SER A 162 -4.91 -5.77 -13.32
CA SER A 162 -4.37 -6.94 -12.62
C SER A 162 -3.08 -7.46 -13.25
N LYS A 163 -2.97 -7.47 -14.58
CA LYS A 163 -1.74 -7.87 -15.29
C LYS A 163 -0.58 -6.92 -15.00
N ILE A 164 -0.83 -5.60 -15.07
CA ILE A 164 0.14 -4.57 -14.73
C ILE A 164 0.57 -4.69 -13.27
N GLY A 165 -0.37 -4.89 -12.35
CA GLY A 165 -0.08 -5.05 -10.93
C GLY A 165 0.76 -6.29 -10.63
N ASN A 166 0.55 -7.41 -11.35
CA ASN A 166 1.42 -8.58 -11.21
C ASN A 166 2.85 -8.29 -11.69
N ILE A 167 3.01 -7.56 -12.80
CA ILE A 167 4.33 -7.13 -13.28
C ILE A 167 5.00 -6.19 -12.25
N ALA A 168 4.25 -5.24 -11.70
CA ALA A 168 4.72 -4.34 -10.66
C ALA A 168 5.23 -5.12 -9.44
N VAL A 169 4.47 -6.11 -8.96
CA VAL A 169 4.87 -6.98 -7.86
C VAL A 169 6.18 -7.71 -8.17
N ILE A 170 6.31 -8.32 -9.36
CA ILE A 170 7.55 -9.01 -9.76
C ILE A 170 8.73 -8.05 -9.75
N PHE A 171 8.56 -6.84 -10.30
CA PHE A 171 9.61 -5.83 -10.34
C PHE A 171 10.01 -5.34 -8.94
N CYS A 172 9.03 -5.14 -8.04
CA CYS A 172 9.29 -4.84 -6.64
C CYS A 172 10.10 -5.93 -5.95
N VAL A 173 9.77 -7.20 -6.15
CA VAL A 173 10.51 -8.32 -5.56
C VAL A 173 11.95 -8.33 -6.06
N ILE A 174 12.17 -8.13 -7.36
CA ILE A 174 13.53 -8.04 -7.95
C ILE A 174 14.31 -6.88 -7.32
N LEU A 175 13.73 -5.67 -7.27
CA LEU A 175 14.37 -4.50 -6.66
C LEU A 175 14.67 -4.73 -5.18
N PHE A 176 13.76 -5.36 -4.45
CA PHE A 176 13.97 -5.67 -3.04
C PHE A 176 15.13 -6.65 -2.84
N LEU A 177 15.24 -7.69 -3.68
CA LEU A 177 16.38 -8.62 -3.66
C LEU A 177 17.70 -7.92 -3.96
N ILE A 178 17.71 -7.01 -4.94
CA ILE A 178 18.87 -6.16 -5.24
C ILE A 178 19.24 -5.33 -4.01
N PHE A 179 18.28 -4.67 -3.36
CA PHE A 179 18.56 -3.90 -2.15
C PHE A 179 19.02 -4.76 -0.98
N GLN A 180 18.51 -5.97 -0.81
CA GLN A 180 19.04 -6.89 0.19
C GLN A 180 20.52 -7.17 -0.08
N TYR A 181 20.85 -7.53 -1.32
CA TYR A 181 22.22 -7.87 -1.69
C TYR A 181 23.17 -6.68 -1.58
N SER A 182 22.75 -5.50 -2.07
CA SER A 182 23.55 -4.27 -2.04
C SER A 182 23.71 -3.66 -0.64
N ASN A 183 22.81 -3.98 0.31
CA ASN A 183 22.92 -3.57 1.71
C ASN A 183 23.58 -4.65 2.60
N ILE A 184 23.98 -5.80 2.06
CA ILE A 184 24.95 -6.65 2.75
C ILE A 184 26.24 -5.84 2.75
N PRO A 185 26.73 -5.36 3.91
CA PRO A 185 28.03 -4.72 3.93
C PRO A 185 29.00 -5.73 3.32
N MET A 186 29.74 -5.34 2.28
CA MET A 186 30.92 -6.11 1.85
C MET A 186 31.66 -6.43 3.14
N ILE A 187 31.74 -7.72 3.47
CA ILE A 187 32.25 -8.23 4.73
C ILE A 187 33.71 -7.76 4.81
N ASN A 188 33.89 -6.59 5.39
CA ASN A 188 35.18 -6.04 5.75
C ASN A 188 35.26 -6.32 7.26
N PRO A 189 36.05 -7.32 7.69
CA PRO A 189 35.99 -7.87 9.05
C PRO A 189 36.46 -6.90 10.16
N VAL A 190 36.66 -5.62 9.85
CA VAL A 190 37.26 -4.63 10.75
C VAL A 190 36.21 -3.76 11.47
N PHE A 191 34.93 -3.78 11.08
CA PHE A 191 33.89 -2.91 11.68
C PHE A 191 32.63 -3.64 12.18
N THR A 192 32.76 -4.86 12.71
CA THR A 192 31.63 -5.65 13.24
C THR A 192 31.21 -5.29 14.67
N SER A 193 31.05 -4.00 14.98
CA SER A 193 30.45 -3.57 16.25
C SER A 193 29.14 -2.77 16.10
N TYR A 194 28.74 -2.40 14.87
CA TYR A 194 27.45 -1.76 14.63
C TYR A 194 26.49 -2.64 13.80
N SER A 195 25.90 -3.60 14.52
CA SER A 195 24.51 -4.06 14.38
C SER A 195 24.10 -4.95 13.18
N PRO A 196 23.91 -6.27 13.41
CA PRO A 196 23.24 -7.21 12.49
C PRO A 196 21.72 -6.96 12.33
N ARG A 197 21.17 -5.87 12.89
CA ARG A 197 19.70 -5.64 12.97
C ARG A 197 19.06 -5.31 11.62
N TYR A 198 19.85 -4.94 10.61
CA TYR A 198 19.34 -4.56 9.28
C TYR A 198 18.86 -5.75 8.43
N SER A 199 19.47 -6.93 8.55
CA SER A 199 19.06 -8.10 7.72
C SER A 199 17.77 -8.74 8.21
N TYR A 200 17.51 -8.75 9.52
CA TYR A 200 16.30 -9.33 10.10
C TYR A 200 15.03 -8.50 9.79
N HIS A 201 15.11 -7.17 9.84
CA HIS A 201 13.96 -6.31 9.54
C HIS A 201 13.50 -6.46 8.09
N ASN A 202 14.46 -6.53 7.17
CA ASN A 202 14.21 -6.78 5.77
C ASN A 202 13.68 -8.19 5.48
N SER A 203 14.16 -9.19 6.22
CA SER A 203 13.66 -10.57 6.13
C SER A 203 12.23 -10.71 6.65
N ILE A 204 11.85 -9.95 7.69
CA ILE A 204 10.46 -9.86 8.17
C ILE A 204 9.57 -9.15 7.14
N MET A 205 10.05 -8.08 6.50
CA MET A 205 9.31 -7.41 5.43
C MET A 205 9.14 -8.30 4.20
N LEU A 206 10.19 -9.05 3.80
CA LEU A 206 10.10 -10.06 2.75
C LEU A 206 9.15 -11.19 3.15
N LEU A 207 9.21 -11.66 4.39
CA LEU A 207 8.30 -12.67 4.93
C LEU A 207 6.86 -12.16 4.94
N LEU A 208 6.60 -10.91 5.32
CA LEU A 208 5.27 -10.31 5.23
C LEU A 208 4.83 -10.22 3.76
N LEU A 209 5.68 -9.71 2.87
CA LEU A 209 5.39 -9.66 1.43
C LEU A 209 5.08 -11.06 0.87
N MET A 210 5.87 -12.07 1.24
CA MET A 210 5.71 -13.47 0.80
C MET A 210 4.50 -14.16 1.45
N LEU A 211 4.19 -13.88 2.72
CA LEU A 211 2.98 -14.37 3.38
C LEU A 211 1.73 -13.77 2.73
N PHE A 212 1.76 -12.49 2.35
CA PHE A 212 0.66 -11.85 1.60
C PHE A 212 0.58 -12.32 0.13
N LEU A 213 1.70 -12.71 -0.49
CA LEU A 213 1.73 -13.31 -1.83
C LEU A 213 1.31 -14.80 -1.85
N GLY A 214 1.56 -15.53 -0.76
CA GLY A 214 1.38 -16.98 -0.63
C GLY A 214 0.07 -17.41 0.02
N LEU A 215 -0.66 -16.51 0.68
CA LEU A 215 -2.03 -16.79 1.17
C LEU A 215 -3.03 -16.74 0.01
N LYS A 216 -3.08 -17.84 -0.75
CA LYS A 216 -4.20 -18.19 -1.64
C LYS A 216 -4.93 -19.42 -1.12
#